data_AF-A0A8H3HRC6-F1
#
_entry.id   AF-A0A8H3HRC6-F1
#
_cell.length_a   1.000
_cell.length_b   1.000
_cell.length_c   1.000
_cell.angle_alpha   90.00
_cell.angle_beta   90.00
_cell.angle_gamma   90.00
#
_symmetry.space_group_name_H-M   'P 1'
#
loop_
_entity.id
_entity.type
_entity.pdbx_description
1 polymer ?
#
loop_
_entity_poly.entity_id
_entity_poly.type
_entity_poly.pdbx_seq_one_letter_code
_entity_poly.pdbx_strand_id
1 'polypeptide(L)'
;TIGAHKRIHPPATITQFLKRQMATFLYYGIANVGVGFALLFKANVIYQSAFTRLIHLKTGLHMTDANTAPGFNNALACMTIAVGAGSIRAGLTNSRSAQSCIVLMSVVWAVMTLASCIVNPQVASATHAMTAFNHIVFSGVLLWSGGFSVPELVGLGQYKGTGRNARPRQSTGGRR
;
A
#
# COMPACT_ATOMS: atom_id res chain seq x y z
N THR A 1 13.99 -29.19 39.51
CA THR A 1 12.86 -28.25 39.70
C THR A 1 12.67 -27.49 38.40
N ILE A 2 11.70 -27.91 37.58
CA ILE A 2 11.46 -27.33 36.24
C ILE A 2 10.56 -26.11 36.44
N GLY A 3 11.11 -24.92 36.22
CA GLY A 3 10.40 -23.66 36.41
C GLY A 3 9.23 -23.51 35.45
N ALA A 4 8.03 -23.37 36.01
CA ALA A 4 6.81 -23.12 35.26
C ALA A 4 6.89 -21.74 34.57
N HIS A 5 7.10 -21.77 33.25
CA HIS A 5 7.13 -20.57 32.42
C HIS A 5 5.70 -20.00 32.31
N LYS A 6 5.39 -19.00 33.14
CA LYS A 6 4.08 -18.31 33.15
C LYS A 6 3.85 -17.67 31.78
N ARG A 7 2.90 -18.21 30.99
CA ARG A 7 2.47 -17.61 29.72
C ARG A 7 1.72 -16.32 30.01
N ILE A 8 2.40 -15.18 29.83
CA ILE A 8 1.78 -13.87 29.89
C ILE A 8 0.96 -13.70 28.61
N HIS A 9 -0.36 -13.79 28.74
CA HIS A 9 -1.29 -13.46 27.66
C HIS A 9 -1.22 -11.96 27.38
N PRO A 10 -1.05 -11.53 26.12
CA PRO A 10 -1.08 -10.12 25.78
C PRO A 10 -2.46 -9.53 26.10
N PRO A 11 -2.53 -8.25 26.53
CA PRO A 11 -3.79 -7.58 26.78
C PRO A 11 -4.67 -7.57 25.52
N ALA A 12 -5.98 -7.72 25.70
CA ALA A 12 -6.96 -7.87 24.61
C ALA A 12 -6.87 -6.75 23.56
N THR A 13 -6.53 -5.54 23.98
CA THR A 13 -6.37 -4.35 23.13
C THR A 13 -5.28 -4.50 22.06
N ILE A 14 -4.14 -5.13 22.40
CA ILE A 14 -3.03 -5.34 21.45
C ILE A 14 -3.44 -6.35 20.38
N THR A 15 -4.17 -7.39 20.78
CA THR A 15 -4.64 -8.43 19.84
C THR A 15 -5.65 -7.86 18.85
N GLN A 16 -6.56 -6.98 19.30
CA GLN A 16 -7.51 -6.31 18.40
C GLN A 16 -6.83 -5.34 17.44
N PHE A 17 -5.85 -4.56 17.91
CA PHE A 17 -5.09 -3.64 17.07
C PHE A 17 -4.35 -4.38 15.94
N LEU A 18 -3.64 -5.47 16.26
CA LEU A 18 -2.93 -6.28 15.27
C LEU A 18 -3.88 -6.92 14.25
N LYS A 19 -5.03 -7.44 14.69
CA LYS A 19 -6.05 -8.00 13.78
C LYS A 19 -6.58 -6.93 12.82
N ARG A 20 -6.82 -5.71 13.31
CA ARG A 20 -7.29 -4.59 12.48
C ARG A 20 -6.25 -4.21 11.43
N GLN A 21 -4.99 -4.09 11.83
CA GLN A 21 -3.87 -3.79 10.93
C GLN A 21 -3.73 -4.85 9.84
N MET A 22 -3.68 -6.13 10.20
CA MET A 22 -3.61 -7.24 9.23
C MET A 22 -4.76 -7.21 8.23
N ALA A 23 -5.99 -7.00 8.72
CA ALA A 23 -7.18 -6.92 7.88
C ALA A 23 -7.08 -5.75 6.88
N THR A 24 -6.64 -4.57 7.31
CA THR A 24 -6.52 -3.40 6.42
C THR A 24 -5.57 -3.66 5.26
N PHE A 25 -4.39 -4.24 5.50
CA PHE A 25 -3.44 -4.56 4.42
C PHE A 25 -3.97 -5.65 3.48
N LEU A 26 -4.69 -6.63 4.02
CA LEU A 26 -5.32 -7.68 3.22
C LEU A 26 -6.41 -7.11 2.29
N TYR A 27 -7.33 -6.31 2.83
CA TYR A 27 -8.39 -5.67 2.04
C TYR A 27 -7.83 -4.72 0.99
N TYR A 28 -6.85 -3.88 1.37
CA TYR A 28 -6.16 -3.00 0.43
C TYR A 28 -5.47 -3.80 -0.69
N GLY A 29 -4.83 -4.91 -0.35
CA GLY A 29 -4.16 -5.76 -1.32
C GLY A 29 -5.13 -6.43 -2.29
N ILE A 30 -6.23 -7.00 -1.80
CA ILE A 30 -7.29 -7.59 -2.64
C ILE A 30 -7.91 -6.53 -3.56
N ALA A 31 -8.19 -5.34 -3.03
CA ALA A 31 -8.74 -4.24 -3.82
C ALA A 31 -7.80 -3.84 -4.98
N ASN A 32 -6.50 -3.70 -4.72
CA ASN A 32 -5.52 -3.38 -5.77
C ASN A 32 -5.42 -4.49 -6.83
N VAL A 33 -5.41 -5.77 -6.41
CA VAL A 33 -5.43 -6.88 -7.37
C VAL A 33 -6.69 -6.83 -8.25
N GLY A 34 -7.86 -6.60 -7.65
CA GLY A 34 -9.12 -6.46 -8.38
C GLY A 34 -9.11 -5.28 -9.37
N VAL A 35 -8.64 -4.11 -8.94
CA VAL A 35 -8.48 -2.93 -9.81
C VAL A 35 -7.50 -3.20 -10.95
N GLY A 36 -6.38 -3.86 -10.66
CA GLY A 36 -5.40 -4.22 -11.66
C GLY A 36 -5.94 -5.19 -12.71
N PHE A 37 -6.73 -6.18 -12.31
CA PHE A 37 -7.45 -7.05 -13.27
C PHE A 37 -8.48 -6.27 -14.09
N ALA A 38 -9.23 -5.35 -13.47
CA ALA A 38 -10.16 -4.49 -14.19
C ALA A 38 -9.44 -3.60 -15.22
N LEU A 39 -8.25 -3.07 -14.89
CA LEU A 39 -7.40 -2.35 -15.85
C LEU A 39 -6.92 -3.24 -17.00
N LEU A 40 -6.54 -4.49 -16.69
CA LEU A 40 -6.02 -5.44 -17.68
C LEU A 40 -7.07 -5.79 -18.74
N PHE A 41 -8.30 -6.05 -18.33
CA PHE A 41 -9.35 -6.54 -19.23
C PHE A 41 -10.28 -5.44 -19.73
N LYS A 42 -10.51 -4.39 -18.93
CA LYS A 42 -11.53 -3.38 -19.23
C LYS A 42 -11.23 -2.03 -18.57
N ALA A 43 -10.06 -1.45 -18.87
CA ALA A 43 -9.63 -0.15 -18.35
C ALA A 43 -10.69 0.97 -18.48
N ASN A 44 -11.53 0.92 -19.54
CA ASN A 44 -12.64 1.86 -19.74
C ASN A 44 -13.62 1.92 -18.55
N VAL A 45 -13.83 0.82 -17.82
CA VAL A 45 -14.70 0.82 -16.62
C VAL A 45 -14.17 1.76 -15.55
N ILE A 46 -12.85 1.83 -15.41
CA ILE A 46 -12.19 2.69 -14.43
C ILE A 46 -12.08 4.12 -14.98
N TYR A 47 -11.65 4.27 -16.23
CA TYR A 47 -11.42 5.59 -16.82
C TYR A 47 -12.70 6.38 -17.02
N GLN A 48 -13.81 5.72 -17.35
CA GLN A 48 -15.12 6.37 -17.50
C GLN A 48 -15.98 6.36 -16.23
N SER A 49 -15.42 5.99 -15.08
CA SER A 49 -16.16 5.94 -13.83
C SER A 49 -16.75 7.31 -13.47
N ALA A 50 -17.85 7.31 -12.72
CA ALA A 50 -18.51 8.54 -12.28
C ALA A 50 -17.55 9.45 -11.49
N PHE A 51 -16.64 8.87 -10.71
CA PHE A 51 -15.65 9.60 -9.95
C PHE A 51 -14.59 10.24 -10.85
N THR A 52 -14.09 9.54 -11.88
CA THR A 52 -13.17 10.13 -12.87
C THR A 52 -13.84 11.28 -13.62
N ARG A 53 -15.12 11.13 -14.00
CA ARG A 53 -15.89 12.19 -14.64
C ARG A 53 -16.07 13.40 -13.73
N LEU A 54 -16.37 13.19 -12.45
CA LEU A 54 -16.46 14.27 -11.47
C LEU A 54 -15.14 15.03 -11.37
N ILE A 55 -14.02 14.31 -11.31
CA ILE A 55 -12.68 14.91 -11.26
C ILE A 55 -12.41 15.71 -12.54
N HIS A 56 -12.68 15.15 -13.72
CA HIS A 56 -12.56 15.85 -15.00
C HIS A 56 -13.34 17.18 -14.99
N LEU A 57 -14.61 17.14 -14.56
CA LEU A 57 -15.45 18.35 -14.48
C LEU A 57 -14.92 19.39 -13.50
N LYS A 58 -14.25 18.96 -12.42
CA LYS A 58 -13.73 19.87 -11.38
C LYS A 58 -12.33 20.40 -11.67
N THR A 59 -11.48 19.63 -12.33
CA THR A 59 -10.07 20.00 -12.57
C THR A 59 -9.80 20.46 -14.01
N GLY A 60 -10.70 20.14 -14.95
CA GLY A 60 -10.49 20.37 -16.38
C GLY A 60 -9.50 19.41 -17.05
N LEU A 61 -8.91 18.46 -16.29
CA LEU A 61 -7.96 17.48 -16.83
C LEU A 61 -8.65 16.54 -17.83
N HIS A 62 -8.04 16.27 -18.97
CA HIS A 62 -8.63 15.41 -19.99
C HIS A 62 -8.93 13.99 -19.47
N MET A 63 -9.97 13.36 -20.04
CA MET A 63 -10.30 11.97 -19.74
C MET A 63 -9.32 11.02 -20.45
N THR A 64 -8.89 9.95 -19.78
CA THR A 64 -8.02 8.95 -20.42
C THR A 64 -8.83 8.07 -21.36
N ASP A 65 -8.40 7.99 -22.62
CA ASP A 65 -8.89 6.97 -23.55
C ASP A 65 -8.05 5.68 -23.41
N ALA A 66 -8.73 4.56 -23.14
CA ALA A 66 -8.06 3.28 -22.99
C ALA A 66 -7.47 2.76 -24.31
N ASN A 67 -7.99 3.19 -25.46
CA ASN A 67 -7.55 2.68 -26.76
C ASN A 67 -6.29 3.38 -27.28
N THR A 68 -6.02 4.61 -26.81
CA THR A 68 -4.88 5.42 -27.25
C THR A 68 -3.53 4.83 -26.80
N ALA A 69 -3.47 4.15 -25.64
CA ALA A 69 -2.22 3.63 -25.09
C ALA A 69 -2.40 2.29 -24.33
N PRO A 70 -2.62 1.16 -25.04
CA PRO A 70 -2.87 -0.15 -24.41
C PRO A 70 -1.68 -0.68 -23.60
N GLY A 71 -0.44 -0.35 -24.00
CA GLY A 71 0.76 -0.72 -23.24
C GLY A 71 0.85 -0.02 -21.88
N PHE A 72 0.44 1.25 -21.81
CA PHE A 72 0.39 2.01 -20.56
C PHE A 72 -0.63 1.39 -19.59
N ASN A 73 -1.81 1.00 -20.08
CA ASN A 73 -2.84 0.36 -19.27
C ASN A 73 -2.36 -0.98 -18.70
N ASN A 74 -1.68 -1.80 -19.52
CA ASN A 74 -1.09 -3.05 -19.08
C ASN A 74 0.00 -2.83 -18.02
N ALA A 75 0.88 -1.83 -18.21
CA ALA A 75 1.90 -1.50 -17.23
C ALA A 75 1.29 -1.09 -15.87
N LEU A 76 0.28 -0.22 -15.89
CA LEU A 76 -0.45 0.16 -14.67
C LEU A 76 -1.16 -1.04 -14.02
N ALA A 77 -1.79 -1.91 -14.81
CA ALA A 77 -2.42 -3.12 -14.32
C ALA A 77 -1.41 -4.01 -13.57
N CYS A 78 -0.26 -4.30 -14.20
CA CYS A 78 0.80 -5.11 -13.61
C CYS A 78 1.36 -4.50 -12.32
N MET A 79 1.64 -3.19 -12.32
CA MET A 79 2.13 -2.48 -11.12
C MET A 79 1.11 -2.54 -9.97
N THR A 80 -0.17 -2.31 -10.28
CA THR A 80 -1.24 -2.34 -9.28
C THR A 80 -1.42 -3.74 -8.70
N ILE A 81 -1.39 -4.78 -9.54
CA ILE A 81 -1.42 -6.18 -9.10
C ILE A 81 -0.21 -6.50 -8.21
N ALA A 82 0.98 -6.06 -8.58
CA ALA A 82 2.20 -6.31 -7.81
C ALA A 82 2.15 -5.67 -6.42
N VAL A 83 1.73 -4.40 -6.32
CA VAL A 83 1.50 -3.71 -5.04
C VAL A 83 0.42 -4.42 -4.22
N GLY A 84 -0.65 -4.86 -4.88
CA GLY A 84 -1.73 -5.61 -4.25
C GLY A 84 -1.26 -6.94 -3.64
N ALA A 85 -0.52 -7.74 -4.40
CA ALA A 85 0.06 -8.99 -3.95
C ALA A 85 1.06 -8.78 -2.79
N GLY A 86 1.91 -7.76 -2.88
CA GLY A 86 2.82 -7.36 -1.81
C GLY A 86 2.07 -6.98 -0.53
N SER A 87 0.97 -6.25 -0.65
CA SER A 87 0.11 -5.85 0.46
C SER A 87 -0.58 -7.04 1.13
N ILE A 88 -1.10 -7.99 0.34
CA ILE A 88 -1.66 -9.25 0.85
C ILE A 88 -0.60 -10.00 1.66
N ARG A 89 0.61 -10.16 1.10
CA ARG A 89 1.70 -10.86 1.79
C ARG A 89 2.12 -10.14 3.08
N ALA A 90 2.20 -8.81 3.07
CA ALA A 90 2.52 -8.01 4.24
C ALA A 90 1.46 -8.13 5.35
N GLY A 91 0.18 -8.21 4.97
CA GLY A 91 -0.94 -8.47 5.89
C GLY A 91 -0.88 -9.89 6.49
N LEU A 92 -0.73 -10.91 5.64
CA LEU A 92 -0.69 -12.32 6.06
C LEU A 92 0.51 -12.67 6.95
N THR A 93 1.68 -12.08 6.66
CA THR A 93 2.90 -12.29 7.48
C THR A 93 2.96 -11.39 8.71
N ASN A 94 2.05 -10.41 8.81
CA ASN A 94 2.05 -9.37 9.82
C ASN A 94 3.44 -8.69 10.01
N SER A 95 4.18 -8.55 8.90
CA SER A 95 5.53 -7.98 8.92
C SER A 95 5.46 -6.46 8.87
N ARG A 96 5.76 -5.80 9.99
CA ARG A 96 5.68 -4.34 10.09
C ARG A 96 6.60 -3.62 9.11
N SER A 97 7.78 -4.17 8.84
CA SER A 97 8.71 -3.60 7.84
C SER A 97 8.17 -3.74 6.41
N ALA A 98 7.53 -4.87 6.07
CA ALA A 98 6.88 -5.01 4.77
C ALA A 98 5.69 -4.06 4.64
N GLN A 99 4.91 -3.93 5.72
CA GLN A 99 3.76 -3.02 5.78
C GLN A 99 4.19 -1.56 5.65
N SER A 100 5.23 -1.10 6.35
CA SER A 100 5.74 0.28 6.23
C SER A 100 6.26 0.58 4.83
N CYS A 101 6.93 -0.39 4.18
CA CYS A 101 7.36 -0.27 2.80
C CYS A 101 6.17 -0.08 1.84
N ILE A 102 5.12 -0.89 1.97
CA ILE A 102 3.88 -0.76 1.18
C ILE A 102 3.20 0.59 1.40
N VAL A 103 3.15 1.08 2.65
CA VAL A 103 2.62 2.40 2.96
C VAL A 103 3.45 3.49 2.27
N LEU A 104 4.78 3.44 2.40
CA LEU A 104 5.67 4.41 1.77
C LEU A 104 5.50 4.42 0.25
N MET A 105 5.49 3.25 -0.40
CA MET A 105 5.26 3.13 -1.84
C MET A 105 3.92 3.76 -2.25
N SER A 106 2.87 3.53 -1.47
CA SER A 106 1.54 4.08 -1.74
C SER A 106 1.50 5.60 -1.58
N VAL A 107 2.19 6.15 -0.57
CA VAL A 107 2.33 7.59 -0.37
C VAL A 107 3.11 8.22 -1.52
N VAL A 108 4.26 7.64 -1.89
CA VAL A 108 5.09 8.14 -3.01
C VAL A 108 4.30 8.11 -4.30
N TRP A 109 3.57 7.02 -4.58
CA TRP A 109 2.71 6.94 -5.74
C TRP A 109 1.72 8.11 -5.75
N ALA A 110 0.99 8.31 -4.65
CA ALA A 110 -0.03 9.36 -4.54
C ALA A 110 0.54 10.77 -4.76
N VAL A 111 1.69 11.06 -4.16
CA VAL A 111 2.37 12.36 -4.29
C VAL A 111 2.86 12.56 -5.72
N MET A 112 3.50 11.56 -6.32
CA MET A 112 4.05 11.68 -7.67
C MET A 112 2.95 11.83 -8.73
N THR A 113 1.83 11.11 -8.60
CA THR A 113 0.69 11.28 -9.52
C THR A 113 0.01 12.63 -9.35
N LEU A 114 -0.16 13.12 -8.11
CA LEU A 114 -0.71 14.45 -7.87
C LEU A 114 0.21 15.56 -8.40
N ALA A 115 1.51 15.46 -8.11
CA ALA A 115 2.51 16.39 -8.62
C ALA A 115 2.52 16.41 -10.15
N SER A 116 2.39 15.24 -10.79
CA SER A 116 2.30 15.15 -12.26
C SER A 116 1.08 15.90 -12.80
N CYS A 117 -0.06 15.85 -12.11
CA CYS A 117 -1.26 16.62 -12.47
C CYS A 117 -1.07 18.14 -12.36
N ILE A 118 -0.22 18.59 -11.44
CA ILE A 118 0.06 20.02 -11.22
C ILE A 118 1.14 20.53 -12.16
N VAL A 119 2.25 19.80 -12.32
CA VAL A 119 3.41 20.23 -13.10
C VAL A 119 3.17 20.08 -14.60
N ASN A 120 2.52 18.99 -15.04
CA ASN A 120 2.31 18.68 -16.46
C ASN A 120 0.84 18.35 -16.75
N PRO A 121 -0.10 19.30 -16.56
CA PRO A 121 -1.53 19.07 -16.74
C PRO A 121 -1.92 18.69 -18.19
N GLN A 122 -1.05 19.00 -19.16
CA GLN A 122 -1.20 18.62 -20.58
C GLN A 122 -1.05 17.10 -20.79
N VAL A 123 -0.18 16.46 -20.00
CA VAL A 123 0.13 15.01 -20.09
C VAL A 123 -0.66 14.22 -19.05
N ALA A 124 -0.91 14.81 -17.88
CA ALA A 124 -1.71 14.21 -16.84
C ALA A 124 -3.20 14.23 -17.19
N SER A 125 -3.93 13.25 -16.67
CA SER A 125 -5.34 13.04 -16.97
C SER A 125 -6.20 13.01 -15.71
N ALA A 126 -7.52 13.08 -15.87
CA ALA A 126 -8.46 12.90 -14.77
C ALA A 126 -8.26 11.55 -14.05
N THR A 127 -7.82 10.51 -14.78
CA THR A 127 -7.45 9.21 -14.20
C THR A 127 -6.22 9.32 -13.30
N HIS A 128 -5.20 10.12 -13.67
CA HIS A 128 -4.04 10.34 -12.80
C HIS A 128 -4.45 11.00 -11.48
N ALA A 129 -5.28 12.03 -11.55
CA ALA A 129 -5.80 12.71 -10.36
C ALA A 129 -6.67 11.76 -9.52
N MET A 130 -7.52 10.95 -10.14
CA MET A 130 -8.30 9.92 -9.45
C MET A 130 -7.42 8.93 -8.70
N THR A 131 -6.39 8.40 -9.37
CA THR A 131 -5.41 7.49 -8.78
C THR A 131 -4.71 8.16 -7.60
N ALA A 132 -4.32 9.43 -7.73
CA ALA A 132 -3.74 10.19 -6.62
C ALA A 132 -4.68 10.26 -5.42
N PHE A 133 -5.94 10.64 -5.61
CA PHE A 133 -6.92 10.71 -4.52
C PHE A 133 -7.15 9.35 -3.85
N ASN A 134 -7.30 8.29 -4.64
CA ASN A 134 -7.47 6.93 -4.10
C ASN A 134 -6.27 6.55 -3.22
N HIS A 135 -5.04 6.73 -3.72
CA HIS A 135 -3.85 6.40 -2.94
C HIS A 135 -3.64 7.34 -1.74
N ILE A 136 -4.05 8.61 -1.78
CA ILE A 136 -4.04 9.49 -0.60
C ILE A 136 -4.95 8.92 0.49
N VAL A 137 -6.20 8.58 0.14
CA VAL A 137 -7.18 8.03 1.08
C VAL A 137 -6.68 6.70 1.67
N PHE A 138 -6.27 5.76 0.80
CA PHE A 138 -5.80 4.47 1.28
C PHE A 138 -4.50 4.56 2.07
N SER A 139 -3.54 5.38 1.64
CA SER A 139 -2.30 5.59 2.41
C SER A 139 -2.60 6.23 3.76
N GLY A 140 -3.53 7.18 3.83
CA GLY A 140 -4.01 7.74 5.10
C GLY A 140 -4.60 6.66 6.02
N VAL A 141 -5.43 5.78 5.48
CA VAL A 141 -6.00 4.65 6.23
C VAL A 141 -4.92 3.66 6.68
N LEU A 142 -3.92 3.36 5.85
CA LEU A 142 -2.81 2.46 6.18
C LEU A 142 -1.88 3.06 7.24
N LEU A 143 -1.57 4.36 7.14
CA LEU A 143 -0.81 5.11 8.14
C LEU A 143 -1.53 5.10 9.49
N TRP A 144 -2.82 5.43 9.48
CA TRP A 144 -3.64 5.48 10.67
C TRP A 144 -3.79 4.10 11.33
N SER A 145 -4.12 3.08 10.54
CA SER A 145 -4.35 1.72 11.05
C SER A 145 -3.07 1.02 11.50
N GLY A 146 -1.94 1.28 10.83
CA GLY A 146 -0.64 0.71 11.20
C GLY A 146 0.09 1.48 12.29
N GLY A 147 -0.35 2.70 12.59
CA GLY A 147 0.30 3.60 13.54
C GLY A 147 1.76 3.86 13.15
N PHE A 148 1.99 4.14 11.86
CA PHE A 148 3.33 4.40 11.34
C PHE A 148 3.68 5.88 11.53
N SER A 149 4.91 6.14 11.97
CA SER A 149 5.47 7.50 12.00
C SER A 149 6.24 7.80 10.72
N VAL A 150 6.32 9.07 10.30
CA VAL A 150 7.09 9.45 9.09
C VAL A 150 8.54 8.96 9.14
N PRO A 151 9.30 9.09 10.24
CA PRO A 151 10.67 8.56 10.32
C PRO A 151 10.72 7.05 10.13
N GLU A 152 9.74 6.31 10.65
CA GLU A 152 9.66 4.85 10.49
C GLU A 152 9.46 4.45 9.02
N LEU A 153 8.65 5.20 8.27
CA LEU A 153 8.42 4.93 6.84
C LEU A 153 9.71 5.03 6.04
N VAL A 154 10.55 6.04 6.32
CA VAL A 154 11.82 6.27 5.63
C VAL A 154 13.00 5.49 6.22
N GLY A 155 12.73 4.55 7.14
CA GLY A 155 13.76 3.69 7.75
C GLY A 155 14.64 4.39 8.80
N LEU A 156 14.32 5.62 9.19
CA LEU A 156 15.03 6.40 10.22
C LEU A 156 14.45 6.18 11.63
N GLY A 157 13.21 5.68 11.71
CA GLY A 157 12.56 5.37 12.98
C GLY A 157 13.05 4.04 13.55
N GLN A 158 13.51 4.05 14.80
CA GLN A 158 13.69 2.83 15.57
C GLN A 158 12.31 2.21 15.83
N TYR A 159 12.02 1.07 15.21
CA TYR A 159 10.92 0.24 15.67
C TYR A 159 11.24 -0.16 17.11
N LYS A 160 10.59 0.47 18.10
CA LYS A 160 10.55 -0.03 19.48
C LYS A 160 9.75 -1.33 19.47
N GLY A 161 10.37 -2.38 18.96
CA GLY A 161 9.87 -3.73 19.08
C GLY A 161 9.72 -4.01 20.56
N THR A 162 8.48 -4.15 21.03
CA THR A 162 8.22 -4.78 22.31
C THR A 162 8.90 -6.13 22.29
N GLY A 163 9.98 -6.25 23.06
CA GLY A 163 10.97 -7.31 22.97
C GLY A 163 10.37 -8.71 22.97
N ARG A 164 10.38 -9.35 21.81
CA ARG A 164 10.40 -10.80 21.70
C ARG A 164 11.47 -11.21 20.73
N ASN A 165 12.64 -11.51 21.33
CA ASN A 165 13.67 -12.38 20.80
C ASN A 165 14.13 -12.06 19.38
N ALA A 166 14.97 -11.04 19.26
CA ALA A 166 16.02 -11.12 18.25
C ALA A 166 16.79 -12.42 18.53
N ARG A 167 16.50 -13.49 17.77
CA ARG A 167 17.33 -14.67 17.79
C ARG A 167 18.75 -14.19 17.47
N PRO A 168 19.76 -14.49 18.32
CA PRO A 168 21.13 -14.17 17.97
C PRO A 168 21.40 -14.81 16.62
N ARG A 169 21.86 -13.98 15.67
CA ARG A 169 22.35 -14.42 14.38
C ARG A 169 23.39 -15.50 14.68
N GLN A 170 23.06 -16.76 14.41
CA GLN A 170 24.04 -17.83 14.49
C GLN A 170 25.13 -17.45 13.50
N SER A 171 26.23 -16.92 14.04
CA SER A 171 27.50 -16.88 13.38
C SER A 171 27.74 -18.30 12.90
N THR A 172 27.64 -18.52 11.59
CA THR A 172 28.27 -19.66 10.93
C THR A 172 29.77 -19.43 11.07
N GLY A 173 30.26 -19.68 12.28
CA GLY A 173 31.66 -19.77 12.60
C GLY A 173 32.25 -20.83 11.69
N GLY A 174 33.27 -20.42 10.96
CA GLY A 174 34.02 -21.32 10.11
C GLY A 174 34.50 -22.53 10.89
N ARG A 175 34.46 -23.68 10.23
CA ARG A 175 35.41 -24.75 10.47
C ARG A 175 35.86 -25.27 9.11
N ARG A 176 37.14 -24.94 8.86
CA ARG A 176 38.20 -25.66 8.13
C ARG A 176 37.80 -26.40 6.88
#